data_AF-Q87TJ5-F1
#
_entry.id   AF-Q87TJ5-F1
#
_cell.length_a   1.000
_cell.length_b   1.000
_cell.length_c   1.000
_cell.angle_alpha   90.00
_cell.angle_beta   90.00
_cell.angle_gamma   90.00
#
_symmetry.space_group_name_H-M   'P 1'
#
loop_
_entity.id
_entity.type
_entity.pdbx_description
1 polymer ?
#
loop_
_entity_poly.entity_id
_entity_poly.type
_entity_poly.pdbx_seq_one_letter_code
_entity_poly.pdbx_strand_id
1 'polypeptide(L)'
;MSKRLCKMNRKQIAANLGDIHRLVVAPKFVCRSCARSSASKDSLCKPAAIPPQKCQDKPLNEQQACGLLAEALPAQSISVTPKHSAEKAAIVKRVVERVKEKKQAAKVVTPVSMAAPALFDLADKKALKKAKKALKKHYKQQKKLLKVAKKQQKLLKRQRKLEARNAKLEVLLPTPPNALMGVSSQAKVH
;
A
#
# COMPACT_ATOMS: atom_id res chain seq x y z
N MET A 1 10.39 28.63 4.54
CA MET A 1 10.01 27.20 4.45
C MET A 1 11.26 26.33 4.50
N SER A 2 11.82 26.10 5.69
CA SER A 2 13.01 25.26 5.86
C SER A 2 12.67 23.80 5.51
N LYS A 3 13.49 23.17 4.67
CA LYS A 3 13.33 21.76 4.32
C LYS A 3 13.59 20.93 5.58
N ARG A 4 12.73 19.95 5.85
CA ARG A 4 12.91 19.00 6.95
C ARG A 4 14.29 18.35 6.89
N LEU A 5 14.92 18.12 8.04
CA LEU A 5 16.22 17.45 8.18
C LEU A 5 16.24 16.14 7.38
N CYS A 6 15.18 15.34 7.45
CA CYS A 6 15.08 14.06 6.74
C CYS A 6 15.00 14.16 5.22
N LYS A 7 14.78 15.36 4.65
CA LYS A 7 14.68 15.59 3.20
C LYS A 7 15.93 16.29 2.63
N MET A 8 16.98 16.51 3.42
CA MET A 8 18.21 17.12 2.93
C MET A 8 19.04 16.12 2.11
N ASN A 9 19.41 16.53 0.90
CA ASN A 9 20.32 15.80 0.02
C ASN A 9 21.78 15.91 0.49
N ARG A 10 22.67 15.01 0.04
CA ARG A 10 24.11 15.02 0.40
C ARG A 10 24.77 16.40 0.24
N LYS A 11 24.52 17.11 -0.86
CA LYS A 11 25.05 18.47 -1.09
C LYS A 11 24.57 19.48 -0.04
N GLN A 12 23.30 19.38 0.36
CA GLN A 12 22.71 20.26 1.38
C GLN A 12 23.21 19.94 2.78
N ILE A 13 23.52 18.67 3.06
CA ILE A 13 24.12 18.27 4.33
C ILE A 13 25.50 18.91 4.47
N ALA A 14 26.34 18.81 3.44
CA ALA A 14 27.68 19.42 3.44
C ALA A 14 27.64 20.94 3.61
N ALA A 15 26.65 21.60 3.02
CA ALA A 15 26.50 23.06 3.11
C ALA A 15 25.93 23.56 4.45
N ASN A 16 25.24 22.71 5.22
CA ASN A 16 24.53 23.12 6.45
C ASN A 16 24.96 22.31 7.68
N LEU A 17 26.23 21.90 7.76
CA LEU A 17 26.73 21.09 8.88
C LEU A 17 26.56 21.78 10.23
N GLY A 18 26.76 23.11 10.30
CA GLY A 18 26.58 23.88 11.53
C GLY A 18 25.16 23.81 12.10
N ASP A 19 24.15 24.00 11.24
CA ASP A 19 22.75 23.90 11.65
C ASP A 19 22.36 22.47 12.05
N ILE A 20 22.91 21.48 11.34
CA ILE A 20 22.71 20.07 11.67
C ILE A 20 23.28 19.79 13.06
N HIS A 21 24.50 20.24 13.36
CA HIS A 21 25.12 20.07 14.68
C HIS A 21 24.23 20.64 15.78
N ARG A 22 23.73 21.87 15.63
CA ARG A 22 22.81 22.50 16.60
C ARG A 22 21.55 21.67 16.86
N LEU A 23 20.98 21.06 15.83
CA LEU A 23 19.78 20.23 15.95
C LEU A 23 20.05 18.87 16.61
N VAL A 24 21.26 18.32 16.48
CA VAL A 24 21.62 16.98 16.97
C VAL A 24 22.35 16.97 18.31
N VAL A 25 22.76 18.12 18.88
CA VAL A 25 23.47 18.18 20.18
C VAL A 25 22.67 17.54 21.32
N ALA A 26 21.36 17.79 21.38
CA ALA A 26 20.48 17.25 22.42
C ALA A 26 19.18 16.70 21.79
N PRO A 27 19.24 15.52 21.14
CA PRO A 27 18.11 15.00 20.40
C PRO A 27 17.05 14.45 21.36
N LYS A 28 15.81 14.88 21.18
CA LYS A 28 14.64 14.35 21.90
C LYS A 28 13.81 13.41 21.03
N PHE A 29 14.04 13.43 19.72
CA PHE A 29 13.29 12.66 18.74
C PHE A 29 14.21 11.98 17.72
N VAL A 30 13.79 10.81 17.25
CA VAL A 30 14.41 10.03 16.16
C VAL A 30 13.37 9.79 15.06
N CYS A 31 13.73 9.89 13.77
CA CYS A 31 12.81 9.50 12.70
C CYS A 31 12.84 7.97 12.48
N ARG A 32 11.68 7.32 12.60
CA ARG A 32 11.51 5.87 12.40
C ARG A 32 11.90 5.34 11.02
N SER A 33 11.92 6.18 9.99
CA SER A 33 12.22 5.73 8.61
C SER A 33 13.62 6.03 8.10
N CYS A 34 14.35 6.97 8.71
CA CYS A 34 15.67 7.35 8.22
C CYS A 34 16.72 7.53 9.33
N ALA A 35 16.37 7.20 10.57
CA ALA A 35 17.26 7.22 11.74
C ALA A 35 17.94 8.57 12.05
N ARG A 36 17.47 9.68 11.46
CA ARG A 36 17.97 11.02 11.82
C ARG A 36 17.36 11.46 13.15
N SER A 37 18.18 12.08 13.97
CA SER A 37 17.81 12.59 15.30
C SER A 37 17.70 14.11 15.28
N SER A 38 16.83 14.67 16.12
CA SER A 38 16.70 16.11 16.28
C SER A 38 16.09 16.47 17.63
N ALA A 39 16.38 17.68 18.11
CA ALA A 39 15.71 18.28 19.27
C ALA A 39 14.21 18.55 19.01
N SER A 40 13.79 18.77 17.76
CA SER A 40 12.42 19.16 17.40
C SER A 40 11.70 18.13 16.50
N LYS A 41 10.40 17.94 16.72
CA LYS A 41 9.55 16.99 15.96
C LYS A 41 9.39 17.39 14.49
N ASP A 42 9.29 18.69 14.20
CA ASP A 42 8.92 19.23 12.88
C ASP A 42 10.02 19.07 11.83
N SER A 43 11.27 18.96 12.30
CA SER A 43 12.43 18.69 11.45
C SER A 43 12.44 17.25 10.90
N LEU A 44 11.61 16.35 11.43
CA LEU A 44 11.62 14.92 11.12
C LEU A 44 10.44 14.47 10.24
N CYS A 45 10.63 13.33 9.57
CA CYS A 45 9.61 12.70 8.74
C CYS A 45 8.52 11.96 9.53
N LYS A 46 8.97 11.16 10.49
CA LYS A 46 8.18 10.26 11.33
C LYS A 46 8.79 10.28 12.75
N PRO A 47 8.60 11.37 13.50
CA PRO A 47 9.24 11.54 14.80
C PRO A 47 8.73 10.49 15.79
N ALA A 48 9.66 9.83 16.48
CA ALA A 48 9.43 9.05 17.68
C ALA A 48 10.24 9.68 18.81
N ALA A 49 9.69 9.73 20.02
CA ALA A 49 10.38 10.29 21.17
C ALA A 49 11.46 9.32 21.67
N ILE A 50 12.61 9.86 22.04
CA ILE A 50 13.67 9.10 22.70
C ILE A 50 13.34 9.12 24.21
N PRO A 51 13.33 7.96 24.89
CA PRO A 51 13.15 7.92 26.34
C PRO A 51 14.24 8.75 27.02
N PRO A 52 13.94 9.51 28.08
CA PRO A 52 14.95 10.28 28.78
C PRO A 52 16.04 9.36 29.34
N GLN A 53 17.28 9.85 29.46
CA GLN A 53 18.42 9.09 30.01
C GLN A 53 18.08 8.48 31.37
N LYS A 54 17.33 9.22 32.20
CA LYS A 54 16.79 8.72 33.47
C LYS A 54 16.00 7.42 33.33
N CYS A 55 15.36 7.10 32.21
CA CYS A 55 14.70 5.82 32.01
C CYS A 55 15.66 4.72 31.48
N GLN A 56 16.73 5.09 30.78
CA GLN A 56 17.68 4.14 30.16
C GLN A 56 18.59 3.48 31.19
N ASP A 57 18.97 4.20 32.25
CA ASP A 57 19.86 3.68 33.29
C ASP A 57 19.20 2.69 34.26
N LYS A 58 17.89 2.44 34.11
CA LYS A 58 17.13 1.53 35.00
C LYS A 58 17.19 0.09 34.49
N PRO A 59 17.03 -0.91 35.36
CA PRO A 59 16.97 -2.31 34.95
C PRO A 59 15.80 -2.57 33.99
N LEU A 60 15.98 -3.52 33.06
CA LEU A 60 15.06 -3.87 31.96
C LEU A 60 13.57 -3.98 32.34
N ASN A 61 13.28 -4.43 33.56
CA ASN A 61 11.91 -4.59 34.05
C ASN A 61 11.21 -3.23 34.30
N GLU A 62 11.93 -2.25 34.84
CA GLU A 62 11.41 -0.91 35.11
C GLU A 62 11.42 -0.01 33.86
N GLN A 63 12.26 -0.32 32.87
CA GLN A 63 12.26 0.34 31.56
C GLN A 63 10.92 0.18 30.82
N GLN A 64 10.19 -0.91 31.08
CA GLN A 64 8.86 -1.15 30.51
C GLN A 64 7.81 -0.17 31.05
N ALA A 65 7.93 0.20 32.34
CA ALA A 65 7.05 1.16 33.01
C ALA A 65 7.38 2.61 32.63
N CYS A 66 8.63 2.89 32.28
CA CYS A 66 9.13 4.20 31.84
C CYS A 66 8.77 4.47 30.36
N GLY A 67 7.51 4.24 30.01
CA GLY A 67 6.75 4.90 28.94
C GLY A 67 7.48 5.26 27.65
N LEU A 68 8.00 4.27 26.91
CA LEU A 68 8.21 4.34 25.45
C LEU A 68 8.55 2.98 24.79
N LEU A 69 8.43 1.85 25.50
CA LEU A 69 8.68 0.50 24.97
C LEU A 69 7.43 -0.20 24.38
N ALA A 70 6.24 0.35 24.60
CA ALA A 70 5.01 -0.16 23.98
C ALA A 70 5.01 -0.06 22.44
N GLU A 71 5.84 0.82 21.87
CA GLU A 71 6.02 1.00 20.42
C GLU A 71 7.25 0.27 19.84
N ALA A 72 8.11 -0.30 20.69
CA ALA A 72 9.35 -0.98 20.32
C ALA A 72 9.32 -2.50 20.55
N LEU A 73 8.41 -2.99 21.40
CA LEU A 73 8.09 -4.41 21.47
C LEU A 73 7.12 -4.76 20.32
N PRO A 74 7.38 -5.84 19.55
CA PRO A 74 6.41 -6.32 18.58
C PRO A 74 5.10 -6.58 19.33
N ALA A 75 4.01 -5.98 18.85
CA ALA A 75 2.69 -6.08 19.45
C ALA A 75 2.43 -7.52 19.90
N GLN A 76 2.38 -7.71 21.22
CA GLN A 76 1.88 -8.94 21.78
C GLN A 76 0.52 -9.19 21.15
N SER A 77 0.35 -10.42 20.67
CA SER A 77 -0.85 -10.95 20.05
C SER A 77 -2.10 -10.33 20.65
N ILE A 78 -2.83 -9.61 19.80
CA ILE A 78 -4.18 -9.12 20.03
C ILE A 78 -4.94 -10.16 20.84
N SER A 79 -5.33 -9.81 22.05
CA SER A 79 -6.30 -10.54 22.85
C SER A 79 -7.59 -10.63 22.02
N VAL A 80 -7.76 -11.78 21.36
CA VAL A 80 -8.96 -12.11 20.60
C VAL A 80 -10.07 -12.31 21.63
N THR A 81 -11.02 -11.40 21.65
CA THR A 81 -12.27 -11.57 22.36
C THR A 81 -12.92 -12.90 21.93
N PRO A 82 -13.45 -13.70 22.88
CA PRO A 82 -13.78 -15.12 22.65
C PRO A 82 -14.95 -15.36 21.67
N LYS A 83 -15.63 -14.32 21.20
CA LYS A 83 -16.78 -14.46 20.29
C LYS A 83 -16.40 -14.67 18.82
N HIS A 84 -15.24 -14.16 18.35
CA HIS A 84 -14.89 -14.22 16.92
C HIS A 84 -14.12 -15.48 16.51
N SER A 85 -13.65 -16.26 17.50
CA SER A 85 -12.91 -17.53 17.32
C SER A 85 -13.83 -18.68 16.90
N ALA A 86 -15.01 -18.78 17.52
CA ALA A 86 -15.99 -19.83 17.23
C ALA A 86 -16.53 -19.75 15.80
N GLU A 87 -16.78 -18.55 15.29
CA GLU A 87 -17.30 -18.34 13.92
C GLU A 87 -16.25 -18.72 12.86
N LYS A 88 -14.98 -18.34 13.07
CA LYS A 88 -13.89 -18.74 12.16
C LYS A 88 -13.61 -20.23 12.21
N ALA A 89 -13.68 -20.85 13.39
CA ALA A 89 -13.55 -22.30 13.53
C ALA A 89 -14.69 -23.06 12.85
N ALA A 90 -15.92 -22.53 12.90
CA ALA A 90 -17.07 -23.09 12.19
C ALA A 90 -16.94 -22.98 10.66
N ILE A 91 -16.42 -21.85 10.16
CA ILE A 91 -16.16 -21.66 8.73
C ILE A 91 -15.08 -22.63 8.23
N VAL A 92 -13.98 -22.81 8.98
CA VAL A 92 -12.91 -23.74 8.61
C VAL A 92 -13.41 -25.18 8.58
N LYS A 93 -14.20 -25.61 9.57
CA LYS A 93 -14.81 -26.95 9.58
C LYS A 93 -15.72 -27.18 8.37
N ARG A 94 -16.53 -26.19 7.99
CA ARG A 94 -17.43 -26.27 6.83
C ARG A 94 -16.68 -26.34 5.49
N VAL A 95 -15.51 -25.70 5.38
CA VAL A 95 -14.66 -25.80 4.18
C VAL A 95 -13.98 -27.16 4.09
N VAL A 96 -13.52 -27.71 5.22
CA VAL A 96 -12.88 -29.03 5.27
C VAL A 96 -13.86 -30.15 4.88
N GLU A 97 -15.10 -30.11 5.38
CA GLU A 97 -16.13 -31.08 4.98
C GLU A 97 -16.47 -30.98 3.48
N ARG A 98 -16.61 -29.77 2.92
CA ARG A 98 -16.82 -29.60 1.47
C ARG A 98 -15.66 -30.11 0.61
N VAL A 99 -14.42 -30.00 1.09
CA VAL A 99 -13.24 -30.56 0.39
C VAL A 99 -13.24 -32.08 0.51
N LYS A 100 -13.66 -32.62 1.64
CA LYS A 100 -13.76 -34.07 1.89
C LYS A 100 -14.86 -34.70 1.02
N GLU A 101 -16.02 -34.06 0.91
CA GLU A 101 -17.12 -34.45 0.02
C GLU A 101 -16.74 -34.34 -1.45
N LYS A 102 -16.05 -33.26 -1.89
CA LYS A 102 -15.53 -33.15 -3.27
C LYS A 102 -14.48 -34.21 -3.59
N LYS A 103 -13.65 -34.60 -2.62
CA LYS A 103 -12.65 -35.66 -2.77
C LYS A 103 -13.28 -37.06 -2.79
N GLN A 104 -14.43 -37.25 -2.14
CA GLN A 104 -15.19 -38.50 -2.16
C GLN A 104 -16.09 -38.62 -3.40
N ALA A 105 -16.68 -37.52 -3.88
CA ALA A 105 -17.43 -37.47 -5.14
C ALA A 105 -16.53 -37.69 -6.37
N ALA A 106 -15.23 -37.32 -6.29
CA ALA A 106 -14.24 -37.64 -7.31
C ALA A 106 -13.79 -39.12 -7.30
N LYS A 107 -14.27 -39.94 -6.35
CA LYS A 107 -13.87 -41.36 -6.19
C LYS A 107 -14.95 -42.36 -6.64
N VAL A 108 -16.09 -41.91 -7.18
CA VAL A 108 -17.14 -42.78 -7.73
C VAL A 108 -17.29 -42.56 -9.24
N VAL A 109 -16.30 -43.02 -10.00
CA VAL A 109 -16.42 -43.46 -11.39
C VAL A 109 -15.43 -44.62 -11.57
N THR A 110 -15.93 -45.84 -11.75
CA THR A 110 -15.20 -47.04 -12.17
C THR A 110 -15.17 -47.13 -13.72
N PRO A 111 -14.44 -48.06 -14.35
CA PRO A 111 -12.98 -48.21 -14.37
C PRO A 111 -12.45 -48.21 -15.83
N VAL A 112 -11.44 -47.40 -16.16
CA VAL A 112 -10.63 -47.62 -17.38
C VAL A 112 -9.20 -47.88 -16.95
N SER A 113 -8.78 -49.11 -17.25
CA SER A 113 -7.42 -49.67 -17.29
C SER A 113 -6.29 -48.83 -16.74
N MET A 114 -5.61 -49.41 -15.73
CA MET A 114 -4.29 -48.98 -15.30
C MET A 114 -3.27 -49.12 -16.44
N ALA A 115 -2.79 -47.99 -16.93
CA ALA A 115 -1.41 -47.86 -17.35
C ALA A 115 -0.85 -46.63 -16.64
N ALA A 116 0.14 -46.86 -15.78
CA ALA A 116 0.84 -45.82 -15.04
C ALA A 116 1.34 -44.72 -16.00
N PRO A 117 1.24 -43.43 -15.66
CA PRO A 117 1.96 -42.41 -16.40
C PRO A 117 3.43 -42.49 -15.97
N ALA A 118 4.17 -43.40 -16.61
CA ALA A 118 5.62 -43.36 -16.62
C ALA A 118 6.07 -42.15 -17.48
N LEU A 119 7.11 -41.45 -16.99
CA LEU A 119 7.78 -40.28 -17.55
C LEU A 119 7.07 -38.91 -17.41
N PHE A 120 7.20 -38.30 -16.22
CA PHE A 120 7.56 -36.88 -16.21
C PHE A 120 9.01 -36.76 -16.69
N ASP A 121 9.16 -36.67 -18.01
CA ASP A 121 10.45 -36.59 -18.66
C ASP A 121 11.19 -35.31 -18.21
N LEU A 122 12.41 -35.48 -17.71
CA LEU A 122 13.28 -34.41 -17.21
C LEU A 122 13.75 -33.45 -18.32
N ALA A 123 13.29 -33.64 -19.56
CA ALA A 123 13.52 -32.83 -20.75
C ALA A 123 12.83 -31.44 -20.72
N ASP A 124 11.78 -31.24 -19.92
CA ASP A 124 10.96 -30.02 -19.97
C ASP A 124 11.47 -28.83 -19.13
N LYS A 125 12.70 -28.86 -18.59
CA LYS A 125 13.27 -27.71 -17.88
C LYS A 125 13.29 -26.43 -18.73
N LYS A 126 13.49 -26.56 -20.06
CA LYS A 126 13.42 -25.42 -21.00
C LYS A 126 11.98 -24.97 -21.24
N ALA A 127 11.03 -25.89 -21.38
CA ALA A 127 9.60 -25.59 -21.53
C ALA A 127 9.04 -24.89 -20.29
N LEU A 128 9.35 -25.40 -19.09
CA LEU A 128 8.97 -24.78 -17.80
C LEU A 128 9.56 -23.38 -17.62
N LYS A 129 10.82 -23.15 -18.03
CA LYS A 129 11.43 -21.82 -18.00
C LYS A 129 10.75 -20.86 -18.99
N LYS A 130 10.40 -21.33 -20.20
CA LYS A 130 9.62 -20.56 -21.19
C LYS A 130 8.23 -20.20 -20.64
N ALA A 131 7.52 -21.15 -20.06
CA ALA A 131 6.21 -20.95 -19.43
C ALA A 131 6.27 -19.94 -18.28
N LYS A 132 7.24 -20.06 -17.36
CA LYS A 132 7.44 -19.09 -16.27
C LYS A 132 7.75 -17.67 -16.79
N LYS A 133 8.56 -17.55 -17.85
CA LYS A 133 8.85 -16.26 -18.50
C LYS A 133 7.61 -15.66 -19.15
N ALA A 134 6.80 -16.48 -19.84
CA ALA A 134 5.52 -16.06 -20.41
C ALA A 134 4.57 -15.54 -19.31
N LEU A 135 4.41 -16.29 -18.22
CA LEU A 135 3.57 -15.87 -17.08
C LEU A 135 4.04 -14.53 -16.48
N LYS A 136 5.37 -14.34 -16.32
CA LYS A 136 5.93 -13.07 -15.85
C LYS A 136 5.67 -11.92 -16.82
N LYS A 137 5.66 -12.18 -18.14
CA LYS A 137 5.29 -11.17 -19.15
C LYS A 137 3.80 -10.82 -19.04
N HIS A 138 2.91 -11.80 -18.97
CA HIS A 138 1.47 -11.58 -18.79
C HIS A 138 1.18 -10.80 -17.50
N TYR A 139 1.80 -11.15 -16.38
CA TYR A 139 1.66 -10.39 -15.13
C TYR A 139 2.10 -8.93 -15.26
N LYS A 140 3.23 -8.66 -15.92
CA LYS A 140 3.70 -7.29 -16.19
C LYS A 140 2.72 -6.51 -17.07
N GLN A 141 2.14 -7.15 -18.08
CA GLN A 141 1.12 -6.55 -18.94
C GLN A 141 -0.15 -6.23 -18.13
N GLN A 142 -0.66 -7.17 -17.34
CA GLN A 142 -1.82 -6.96 -16.45
C GLN A 142 -1.58 -5.80 -15.47
N LYS A 143 -0.37 -5.68 -14.90
CA LYS A 143 -0.02 -4.56 -14.02
C LYS A 143 0.00 -3.21 -14.76
N LYS A 144 0.41 -3.17 -16.03
CA LYS A 144 0.34 -1.96 -16.86
C LYS A 144 -1.12 -1.58 -17.14
N LEU A 145 -1.96 -2.54 -17.54
CA LEU A 145 -3.39 -2.34 -17.75
C LEU A 145 -4.09 -1.82 -16.50
N LEU A 146 -3.79 -2.39 -15.33
CA LEU A 146 -4.32 -1.91 -14.05
C LEU A 146 -3.91 -0.46 -13.75
N LYS A 147 -2.68 -0.06 -14.09
CA LYS A 147 -2.24 1.35 -13.93
C LYS A 147 -3.01 2.29 -14.86
N VAL A 148 -3.27 1.88 -16.10
CA VAL A 148 -4.07 2.66 -17.05
C VAL A 148 -5.52 2.80 -16.55
N ALA A 149 -6.15 1.70 -16.13
CA ALA A 149 -7.50 1.72 -15.56
C ALA A 149 -7.60 2.65 -14.33
N LYS A 150 -6.61 2.61 -13.42
CA LYS A 150 -6.54 3.53 -12.27
C LYS A 150 -6.39 5.00 -12.70
N LYS A 151 -5.67 5.28 -13.79
CA LYS A 151 -5.57 6.64 -14.34
C LYS A 151 -6.91 7.09 -14.94
N GLN A 152 -7.56 6.25 -15.75
CA GLN A 152 -8.90 6.51 -16.30
C GLN A 152 -9.91 6.80 -15.20
N GLN A 153 -9.94 5.98 -14.13
CA GLN A 153 -10.84 6.21 -13.00
C GLN A 153 -10.57 7.55 -12.28
N LYS A 154 -9.29 7.95 -12.13
CA LYS A 154 -8.94 9.25 -11.53
C LYS A 154 -9.37 10.41 -12.42
N LEU A 155 -9.21 10.29 -13.73
CA LEU A 155 -9.67 11.29 -14.70
C LEU A 155 -11.19 11.43 -14.66
N LEU A 156 -11.93 10.32 -14.69
CA LEU A 156 -13.40 10.34 -14.58
C LEU A 156 -13.87 10.98 -13.26
N LYS A 157 -13.20 10.71 -12.14
CA LYS A 157 -13.52 11.38 -10.86
C LYS A 157 -13.25 12.88 -10.92
N ARG A 158 -12.21 13.32 -11.64
CA ARG A 158 -11.92 14.75 -11.82
C ARG A 158 -12.94 15.40 -12.74
N GLN A 159 -13.30 14.73 -13.84
CA GLN A 159 -14.32 15.15 -14.78
C GLN A 159 -15.66 15.38 -14.07
N ARG A 160 -16.16 14.39 -13.31
CA ARG A 160 -17.39 14.52 -12.52
C ARG A 160 -17.35 15.68 -11.51
N LYS A 161 -16.18 15.95 -10.91
CA LYS A 161 -16.03 17.09 -9.98
C LYS A 161 -16.07 18.43 -10.71
N LEU A 162 -15.53 18.50 -11.92
CA LEU A 162 -15.62 19.70 -12.76
C LEU A 162 -17.04 19.90 -13.27
N GLU A 163 -17.69 18.85 -13.75
CA GLU A 163 -19.11 18.87 -14.15
C GLU A 163 -20.00 19.31 -12.99
N ALA A 164 -19.81 18.79 -11.78
CA ALA A 164 -20.56 19.25 -10.61
C ALA A 164 -20.30 20.71 -10.24
N ARG A 165 -19.08 21.23 -10.46
CA ARG A 165 -18.76 22.65 -10.25
C ARG A 165 -19.40 23.52 -11.32
N ASN A 166 -19.34 23.09 -12.58
CA ASN A 166 -19.97 23.78 -13.71
C ASN A 166 -21.50 23.81 -13.52
N ALA A 167 -22.12 22.68 -13.19
CA ALA A 167 -23.56 22.63 -12.88
C ALA A 167 -23.93 23.54 -11.70
N LYS A 168 -23.09 23.63 -10.66
CA LYS A 168 -23.31 24.59 -9.56
C LYS A 168 -23.24 26.04 -10.03
N LEU A 169 -22.36 26.35 -10.98
CA LEU A 169 -22.25 27.68 -11.58
C LEU A 169 -23.44 27.97 -12.52
N GLU A 170 -23.91 26.99 -13.30
CA GLU A 170 -25.11 27.10 -14.14
C GLU A 170 -26.38 27.31 -13.31
N VAL A 171 -26.46 26.74 -12.09
CA VAL A 171 -27.57 27.03 -11.16
C VAL A 171 -27.48 28.46 -10.58
N LEU A 172 -26.27 28.99 -10.40
CA LEU A 172 -26.06 30.36 -9.90
C LEU A 172 -26.26 31.43 -10.98
N LEU A 173 -26.06 31.07 -12.24
CA LEU A 173 -26.31 31.87 -13.43
C LEU A 173 -27.34 31.14 -14.28
N PRO A 174 -28.65 31.29 -14.02
CA PRO A 174 -29.66 30.81 -14.95
C PRO A 174 -29.45 31.57 -16.27
N THR A 175 -28.71 30.97 -17.21
CA THR A 175 -28.65 31.51 -18.56
C THR A 175 -30.04 31.36 -19.16
N PRO A 176 -30.70 32.46 -19.58
CA PRO A 176 -31.98 32.36 -20.25
C PRO A 176 -31.80 31.53 -21.55
N PRO A 177 -32.83 30.79 -22.00
CA PRO A 177 -32.71 29.76 -23.04
C PRO A 177 -32.48 30.30 -24.48
N ASN A 178 -31.85 31.47 -24.67
CA ASN A 178 -31.78 32.14 -25.97
C ASN A 178 -30.37 32.67 -26.34
N ALA A 179 -29.33 31.83 -26.22
CA ALA A 179 -27.98 32.16 -26.68
C ALA A 179 -27.31 31.05 -27.51
N LEU A 180 -28.10 30.19 -28.16
CA LEU A 180 -27.62 29.20 -29.13
C LEU A 180 -28.35 29.35 -30.47
N MET A 181 -28.37 30.56 -31.02
CA MET A 181 -28.58 30.74 -32.46
C MET A 181 -27.68 31.86 -32.95
N GLY A 182 -26.67 31.51 -33.74
CA GLY A 182 -25.94 32.48 -34.55
C GLY A 182 -24.43 32.48 -34.36
N VAL A 183 -23.74 31.42 -34.81
CA VAL A 183 -22.54 31.61 -35.64
C VAL A 183 -22.39 30.43 -36.59
N SER A 184 -23.20 30.45 -37.65
CA SER A 184 -22.79 29.88 -38.93
C SER A 184 -21.81 30.88 -39.54
N SER A 185 -20.55 30.52 -39.68
CA SER A 185 -19.62 31.27 -40.52
C SER A 185 -18.67 30.28 -41.18
N GLN A 186 -18.95 30.09 -42.46
CA GLN A 186 -18.09 29.46 -43.44
C GLN A 186 -16.66 30.01 -43.30
N ALA A 187 -15.68 29.11 -43.24
CA ALA A 187 -14.31 29.43 -43.61
C ALA A 187 -13.84 28.38 -44.61
N LYS A 188 -14.25 28.61 -45.86
CA LYS A 188 -13.65 28.04 -47.06
C LYS A 188 -12.30 28.71 -47.24
N VAL A 189 -11.22 27.96 -47.29
CA VAL A 189 -9.91 28.44 -47.72
C VAL A 189 -9.32 27.40 -48.67
N HIS A 190 -8.83 27.94 -49.79
CA HIS A 190 -8.42 27.30 -51.03
C HIS A 190 -7.25 26.32 -50.89
#